data_AF-A0A925P2L2-F1
#
_entry.id   AF-A0A925P2L2-F1
#
_cell.length_a   1.000
_cell.length_b   1.000
_cell.length_c   1.000
_cell.angle_alpha   90.00
_cell.angle_beta   90.00
_cell.angle_gamma   90.00
#
_symmetry.space_group_name_H-M   'P 1'
#
loop_
_entity.id
_entity.type
_entity.pdbx_description
1 polymer ?
#
loop_
_entity_poly.entity_id
_entity_poly.type
_entity_poly.pdbx_seq_one_letter_code
_entity_poly.pdbx_strand_id
1 'polypeptide(L)'
;PTRRHLLPRIDAILARLAAHRAAVDEVFAKKRAGLGATATTTAGEAPLIRYPIGFCSAIRDQVFERLLDDREFHALVGPEVVFKKIFVLLKGRYFQNALQLGNLYVDVANDTVDLAKPKLEWLRIDEVDYENADDWPAVAAVGRRYYEIELYPNFLFPLAFPAAPYFAIRASGRIDFFQAQDLVFLKDLGDGFRRARALLDDPAFLARPLPEPYRALLEKACGGNLHAAFPLEFAPTDAYGLRERVLPEFAALDSQGNAAAATIVQNYLRLIADATRRLARLDLRPDPATLARLRADGAIPPP
;
A
#
# COMPACT_ATOMS: atom_id res chain seq x y z
N PRO A 1 -20.80 -2.16 -22.27
CA PRO A 1 -19.48 -2.81 -22.48
C PRO A 1 -19.36 -4.22 -21.87
N THR A 2 -19.42 -4.39 -20.54
CA THR A 2 -19.14 -5.67 -19.88
C THR A 2 -20.01 -6.85 -20.34
N ARG A 3 -21.35 -6.71 -20.32
CA ARG A 3 -22.25 -7.80 -20.76
C ARG A 3 -22.09 -8.17 -22.24
N ARG A 4 -21.76 -7.19 -23.09
CA ARG A 4 -21.68 -7.36 -24.55
C ARG A 4 -20.31 -7.83 -25.03
N HIS A 5 -19.23 -7.42 -24.36
CA HIS A 5 -17.86 -7.62 -24.83
C HIS A 5 -17.06 -8.57 -23.95
N LEU A 6 -17.20 -8.48 -22.63
CA LEU A 6 -16.37 -9.23 -21.68
C LEU A 6 -16.97 -10.59 -21.32
N LEU A 7 -18.23 -10.64 -20.88
CA LEU A 7 -18.86 -11.89 -20.45
C LEU A 7 -18.84 -12.99 -21.52
N PRO A 8 -19.11 -12.71 -22.82
CA PRO A 8 -19.06 -13.75 -23.86
C PRO A 8 -17.64 -14.27 -24.14
N ARG A 9 -16.61 -13.57 -23.68
CA ARG A 9 -15.19 -13.89 -23.90
C ARG A 9 -14.47 -14.21 -22.59
N ILE A 10 -15.21 -14.39 -21.48
CA ILE A 10 -14.60 -14.44 -20.16
C ILE A 10 -13.60 -15.58 -20.03
N ASP A 11 -13.89 -16.76 -20.59
CA ASP A 11 -12.98 -17.90 -20.55
C ASP A 11 -11.67 -17.62 -21.29
N ALA A 12 -11.72 -16.96 -22.46
CA ALA A 12 -10.54 -16.56 -23.20
C ALA A 12 -9.73 -15.49 -22.46
N ILE A 13 -10.42 -14.53 -21.84
CA ILE A 13 -9.78 -13.49 -21.00
C ILE A 13 -9.08 -14.14 -19.80
N LEU A 14 -9.74 -15.06 -19.09
CA LEU A 14 -9.17 -15.76 -17.94
C LEU A 14 -8.00 -16.66 -18.35
N ALA A 15 -8.09 -17.35 -19.48
CA ALA A 15 -6.98 -18.13 -20.02
C ALA A 15 -5.76 -17.25 -20.29
N ARG A 16 -5.97 -16.05 -20.86
CA ARG A 16 -4.89 -15.10 -21.12
C ARG A 16 -4.27 -14.55 -19.83
N LEU A 17 -5.10 -14.21 -18.85
CA LEU A 17 -4.63 -13.78 -17.52
C LEU A 17 -3.88 -14.90 -16.79
N ALA A 18 -4.33 -16.15 -16.89
CA ALA A 18 -3.67 -17.29 -16.31
C ALA A 18 -2.28 -17.53 -16.93
N ALA A 19 -2.13 -17.33 -18.25
CA ALA A 19 -0.84 -17.40 -18.91
C ALA A 19 0.13 -16.34 -18.39
N HIS A 20 -0.32 -15.09 -18.23
CA HIS A 20 0.51 -14.03 -17.63
C HIS A 20 0.86 -14.31 -16.17
N ARG A 21 -0.10 -14.81 -15.37
CA ARG A 21 0.15 -15.22 -14.00
C ARG A 21 1.19 -16.34 -13.92
N ALA A 22 1.11 -17.34 -14.80
CA ALA A 22 2.09 -18.42 -14.87
C ALA A 22 3.50 -17.89 -15.22
N ALA A 23 3.60 -16.96 -16.18
CA ALA A 23 4.88 -16.31 -16.51
C ALA A 23 5.46 -15.52 -15.32
N VAL A 24 4.62 -14.89 -14.51
CA VAL A 24 5.04 -14.23 -13.27
C VAL A 24 5.51 -15.26 -12.23
N ASP A 25 4.78 -16.36 -12.05
CA ASP A 25 5.18 -17.45 -11.15
C ASP A 25 6.56 -18.00 -11.53
N GLU A 26 6.85 -18.17 -12.83
CA GLU A 26 8.16 -18.63 -13.32
C GLU A 26 9.29 -17.66 -12.97
N VAL A 27 9.06 -16.35 -13.13
CA VAL A 27 10.05 -15.31 -12.78
C VAL A 27 10.38 -15.40 -11.29
N PHE A 28 9.38 -15.50 -10.43
CA PHE A 28 9.60 -15.59 -8.98
C PHE A 28 10.20 -16.94 -8.56
N ALA A 29 9.83 -18.04 -9.22
CA ALA A 29 10.43 -19.35 -9.00
C ALA A 29 11.94 -19.34 -9.30
N LYS A 30 12.35 -18.73 -10.42
CA LYS A 30 13.77 -18.55 -10.78
C LYS A 30 14.51 -17.68 -9.75
N LYS A 31 13.92 -16.55 -9.35
CA LYS A 31 14.50 -15.69 -8.31
C LYS A 31 14.66 -16.43 -6.98
N ARG A 32 13.67 -17.26 -6.61
CA ARG A 32 13.69 -18.06 -5.38
C ARG A 32 14.76 -19.14 -5.43
N ALA A 33 14.94 -19.82 -6.56
CA ALA A 33 15.95 -20.87 -6.73
C ALA A 33 17.39 -20.34 -6.55
N GLY A 34 17.62 -19.06 -6.80
CA GLY A 34 18.90 -18.39 -6.57
C GLY A 34 19.15 -17.91 -5.13
N LEU A 35 18.18 -18.04 -4.22
CA LEU A 35 18.33 -17.61 -2.83
C LEU A 35 18.81 -18.77 -1.94
N GLY A 36 19.86 -18.52 -1.16
CA GLY A 36 20.20 -19.36 -0.02
C GLY A 36 19.10 -19.31 1.06
N ALA A 37 19.03 -20.34 1.91
CA ALA A 37 18.01 -20.50 2.95
C ALA A 37 17.93 -19.34 3.99
N THR A 38 18.87 -18.40 3.97
CA THR A 38 19.05 -17.33 4.96
C THR A 38 18.68 -15.93 4.44
N ALA A 39 18.03 -15.79 3.28
CA ALA A 39 17.65 -14.48 2.75
C ALA A 39 16.63 -13.78 3.67
N THR A 40 17.13 -12.91 4.56
CA THR A 40 16.33 -12.02 5.41
C THR A 40 15.66 -10.96 4.56
N THR A 41 14.38 -10.70 4.79
CA THR A 41 13.66 -9.60 4.15
C THR A 41 13.87 -8.27 4.83
N THR A 42 13.63 -7.22 4.06
CA THR A 42 13.19 -5.95 4.63
C THR A 42 11.92 -6.20 5.45
N ALA A 43 11.94 -5.72 6.67
CA ALA A 43 10.86 -5.82 7.64
C ALA A 43 9.50 -5.35 7.04
N GLY A 44 8.55 -6.27 6.86
CA GLY A 44 7.21 -6.00 6.29
C GLY A 44 6.95 -6.56 4.89
N GLU A 45 7.99 -6.99 4.16
CA GLU A 45 7.85 -7.73 2.90
C GLU A 45 7.83 -9.24 3.19
N ALA A 46 6.94 -9.98 2.51
CA ALA A 46 6.95 -11.44 2.58
C ALA A 46 8.28 -11.95 1.97
N PRO A 47 9.03 -12.82 2.67
CA PRO A 47 10.26 -13.36 2.12
C PRO A 47 9.97 -14.17 0.88
N LEU A 48 10.82 -14.02 -0.14
CA LEU A 48 10.63 -14.68 -1.44
C LEU A 48 10.53 -16.21 -1.30
N ILE A 49 11.08 -16.78 -0.24
CA ILE A 49 10.90 -18.20 0.10
C ILE A 49 9.43 -18.59 0.33
N ARG A 50 8.59 -17.67 0.81
CA ARG A 50 7.15 -17.86 1.05
C ARG A 50 6.28 -17.66 -0.18
N TYR A 51 6.85 -17.33 -1.33
CA TYR A 51 6.10 -17.15 -2.57
C TYR A 51 5.17 -18.36 -2.86
N PRO A 52 3.89 -18.15 -3.20
CA PRO A 52 3.24 -16.86 -3.52
C PRO A 52 2.62 -16.12 -2.32
N ILE A 53 2.73 -16.65 -1.10
CA ILE A 53 2.08 -16.06 0.09
C ILE A 53 2.60 -14.65 0.37
N GLY A 54 1.68 -13.67 0.41
CA GLY A 54 1.99 -12.26 0.64
C GLY A 54 2.45 -11.48 -0.60
N PHE A 55 2.41 -12.08 -1.79
CA PHE A 55 2.85 -11.44 -3.05
C PHE A 55 1.71 -10.86 -3.89
N CYS A 56 0.51 -10.65 -3.33
CA CYS A 56 -0.67 -10.20 -4.10
C CYS A 56 -0.44 -8.93 -4.91
N SER A 57 0.15 -7.89 -4.29
CA SER A 57 0.50 -6.64 -4.97
C SER A 57 1.48 -6.87 -6.12
N ALA A 58 2.59 -7.56 -5.85
CA ALA A 58 3.67 -7.78 -6.82
C ALA A 58 3.23 -8.65 -8.01
N ILE A 59 2.37 -9.65 -7.76
CA ILE A 59 1.76 -10.48 -8.80
C ILE A 59 0.81 -9.63 -9.65
N ARG A 60 -0.11 -8.90 -9.00
CA ARG A 60 -1.08 -8.01 -9.67
C ARG A 60 -0.38 -6.97 -10.54
N ASP A 61 0.69 -6.35 -10.04
CA ASP A 61 1.47 -5.35 -10.78
C ASP A 61 2.17 -5.94 -12.00
N GLN A 62 2.90 -7.06 -11.85
CA GLN A 62 3.59 -7.68 -13.00
C GLN A 62 2.63 -8.28 -14.02
N VAL A 63 1.48 -8.82 -13.60
CA VAL A 63 0.44 -9.24 -14.54
C VAL A 63 -0.09 -8.01 -15.28
N PHE A 64 -0.43 -6.93 -14.58
CA PHE A 64 -0.91 -5.70 -15.20
C PHE A 64 0.07 -5.11 -16.21
N GLU A 65 1.35 -5.03 -15.88
CA GLU A 65 2.41 -4.54 -16.78
C GLU A 65 2.45 -5.35 -18.09
N ARG A 66 2.32 -6.67 -18.00
CA ARG A 66 2.28 -7.54 -19.20
C ARG A 66 1.05 -7.32 -20.05
N LEU A 67 -0.09 -6.96 -19.45
CA LEU A 67 -1.32 -6.67 -20.17
C LEU A 67 -1.24 -5.37 -20.98
N LEU A 68 -0.42 -4.39 -20.56
CA LEU A 68 -0.31 -3.11 -21.24
C LEU A 68 0.15 -3.28 -22.70
N ASP A 69 1.07 -4.21 -22.96
CA ASP A 69 1.63 -4.46 -24.30
C ASP A 69 0.99 -5.67 -25.02
N ASP A 70 0.00 -6.32 -24.39
CA ASP A 70 -0.59 -7.56 -24.91
C ASP A 70 -1.72 -7.30 -25.91
N ARG A 71 -1.36 -7.26 -27.19
CA ARG A 71 -2.30 -7.05 -28.30
C ARG A 71 -3.46 -8.05 -28.33
N GLU A 72 -3.22 -9.30 -27.93
CA GLU A 72 -4.26 -10.33 -27.92
C GLU A 72 -5.27 -10.06 -26.81
N PHE A 73 -4.79 -9.69 -25.62
CA PHE A 73 -5.67 -9.25 -24.54
C PHE A 73 -6.49 -8.02 -24.93
N HIS A 74 -5.86 -7.00 -25.52
CA HIS A 74 -6.56 -5.81 -26.01
C HIS A 74 -7.64 -6.13 -27.05
N ALA A 75 -7.37 -7.08 -27.95
CA ALA A 75 -8.36 -7.56 -28.93
C ALA A 75 -9.53 -8.31 -28.26
N LEU A 76 -9.25 -9.07 -27.19
CA LEU A 76 -10.28 -9.78 -26.43
C LEU A 76 -11.18 -8.84 -25.63
N VAL A 77 -10.62 -7.84 -24.95
CA VAL A 77 -11.41 -6.92 -24.10
C VAL A 77 -12.10 -5.83 -24.92
N GLY A 78 -11.47 -5.40 -26.01
CA GLY A 78 -11.95 -4.33 -26.88
C GLY A 78 -11.58 -2.92 -26.38
N PRO A 79 -11.52 -1.93 -27.28
CA PRO A 79 -10.95 -0.61 -27.01
C PRO A 79 -11.76 0.24 -26.01
N GLU A 80 -13.03 -0.08 -25.80
CA GLU A 80 -13.92 0.66 -24.87
C GLU A 80 -13.82 0.16 -23.43
N VAL A 81 -13.11 -0.95 -23.18
CA VAL A 81 -13.01 -1.53 -21.84
C VAL A 81 -11.87 -0.87 -21.10
N VAL A 82 -12.23 -0.10 -20.07
CA VAL A 82 -11.27 0.37 -19.07
C VAL A 82 -10.77 -0.84 -18.29
N PHE A 83 -9.46 -1.02 -18.25
CA PHE A 83 -8.80 -1.90 -17.30
C PHE A 83 -7.81 -1.15 -16.44
N LYS A 84 -7.84 -1.38 -15.13
CA LYS A 84 -7.00 -0.68 -14.17
C LYS A 84 -6.73 -1.53 -12.95
N LYS A 85 -5.66 -1.17 -12.23
CA LYS A 85 -5.38 -1.69 -10.89
C LYS A 85 -6.37 -1.10 -9.91
N ILE A 86 -6.85 -1.92 -8.98
CA ILE A 86 -7.70 -1.47 -7.87
C ILE A 86 -7.13 -1.95 -6.53
N PHE A 87 -7.41 -1.15 -5.51
CA PHE A 87 -7.14 -1.44 -4.12
C PHE A 87 -8.42 -1.16 -3.33
N VAL A 88 -8.95 -2.21 -2.69
CA VAL A 88 -10.26 -2.19 -2.03
C VAL A 88 -10.18 -2.86 -0.66
N LEU A 89 -11.15 -2.54 0.19
CA LEU A 89 -11.38 -3.22 1.46
C LEU A 89 -12.39 -4.34 1.20
N LEU A 90 -11.96 -5.59 1.26
CA LEU A 90 -12.79 -6.76 0.99
C LEU A 90 -13.41 -7.25 2.31
N LYS A 91 -14.74 -7.38 2.35
CA LYS A 91 -15.53 -7.85 3.50
C LYS A 91 -15.25 -7.07 4.80
N GLY A 92 -14.88 -5.80 4.69
CA GLY A 92 -14.45 -4.94 5.79
C GLY A 92 -13.27 -5.47 6.62
N ARG A 93 -12.47 -6.40 6.07
CA ARG A 93 -11.46 -7.14 6.85
C ARG A 93 -10.11 -7.31 6.16
N TYR A 94 -10.09 -7.29 4.84
CA TYR A 94 -8.90 -7.60 4.06
C TYR A 94 -8.58 -6.47 3.10
N PHE A 95 -7.29 -6.21 2.92
CA PHE A 95 -6.83 -5.42 1.79
C PHE A 95 -6.74 -6.31 0.56
N GLN A 96 -7.33 -5.86 -0.53
CA GLN A 96 -7.35 -6.64 -1.76
C GLN A 96 -6.72 -5.86 -2.91
N ASN A 97 -5.70 -6.48 -3.52
CA ASN A 97 -5.03 -6.01 -4.72
C ASN A 97 -5.61 -6.78 -5.90
N ALA A 98 -6.37 -6.10 -6.75
CA ALA A 98 -7.04 -6.74 -7.88
C ALA A 98 -6.96 -5.87 -9.15
N LEU A 99 -7.54 -6.38 -10.23
CA LEU A 99 -7.78 -5.67 -11.46
C LEU A 99 -9.29 -5.41 -11.61
N GLN A 100 -9.63 -4.30 -12.24
CA GLN A 100 -10.97 -4.03 -12.72
C GLN A 100 -10.97 -4.09 -14.25
N LEU A 101 -11.85 -4.89 -14.85
CA LEU A 101 -12.09 -4.96 -16.30
C LEU A 101 -13.54 -4.53 -16.58
N GLY A 102 -13.76 -3.26 -16.92
CA GLY A 102 -15.10 -2.68 -16.96
C GLY A 102 -15.81 -2.84 -15.61
N ASN A 103 -16.94 -3.56 -15.57
CA ASN A 103 -17.68 -3.90 -14.36
C ASN A 103 -17.33 -5.28 -13.78
N LEU A 104 -16.18 -5.85 -14.14
CA LEU A 104 -15.68 -7.10 -13.55
C LEU A 104 -14.56 -6.78 -12.56
N TYR A 105 -14.65 -7.41 -11.40
CA TYR A 105 -13.55 -7.59 -10.48
C TYR A 105 -12.76 -8.84 -10.89
N VAL A 106 -11.44 -8.73 -10.92
CA VAL A 106 -10.56 -9.85 -11.27
C VAL A 106 -9.36 -9.87 -10.32
N ASP A 107 -9.29 -10.88 -9.47
CA ASP A 107 -8.11 -11.17 -8.66
C ASP A 107 -7.21 -12.15 -9.41
N VAL A 108 -5.98 -11.74 -9.71
CA VAL A 108 -4.96 -12.59 -10.33
C VAL A 108 -4.01 -13.22 -9.31
N ALA A 109 -4.32 -13.05 -8.02
CA ALA A 109 -3.51 -13.40 -6.86
C ALA A 109 -4.31 -13.98 -5.68
N ASN A 110 -5.43 -14.66 -5.96
CA ASN A 110 -6.37 -15.12 -4.92
C ASN A 110 -5.77 -16.23 -4.01
N ASP A 111 -4.75 -16.94 -4.49
CA ASP A 111 -4.02 -17.99 -3.77
C ASP A 111 -2.95 -17.44 -2.79
N THR A 112 -2.74 -16.12 -2.71
CA THR A 112 -1.63 -15.52 -1.97
C THR A 112 -1.84 -15.39 -0.45
N VAL A 113 -2.99 -15.82 0.05
CA VAL A 113 -3.27 -15.98 1.49
C VAL A 113 -3.53 -17.45 1.84
N ASP A 114 -4.13 -18.19 0.91
CA ASP A 114 -4.47 -19.61 1.04
C ASP A 114 -4.20 -20.32 -0.29
N LEU A 115 -3.20 -21.20 -0.30
CA LEU A 115 -2.76 -21.93 -1.50
C LEU A 115 -3.80 -22.93 -2.01
N ALA A 116 -4.81 -23.28 -1.21
CA ALA A 116 -5.89 -24.17 -1.65
C ALA A 116 -6.88 -23.45 -2.59
N LYS A 117 -6.87 -22.12 -2.62
CA LYS A 117 -7.74 -21.33 -3.49
C LYS A 117 -7.24 -21.37 -4.95
N PRO A 118 -8.15 -21.19 -5.93
CA PRO A 118 -7.76 -20.90 -7.31
C PRO A 118 -6.84 -19.68 -7.39
N LYS A 119 -5.85 -19.71 -8.29
CA LYS A 119 -4.94 -18.57 -8.50
C LYS A 119 -5.67 -17.31 -8.97
N LEU A 120 -6.71 -17.50 -9.78
CA LEU A 120 -7.54 -16.44 -10.34
C LEU A 120 -8.95 -16.53 -9.76
N GLU A 121 -9.55 -15.39 -9.47
CA GLU A 121 -10.96 -15.24 -9.13
C GLU A 121 -11.53 -14.07 -9.93
N TRP A 122 -12.79 -14.16 -10.33
CA TRP A 122 -13.49 -13.04 -10.96
C TRP A 122 -14.95 -13.04 -10.54
N LEU A 123 -15.52 -11.84 -10.45
CA LEU A 123 -16.90 -11.59 -10.07
C LEU A 123 -17.40 -10.35 -10.80
N ARG A 124 -18.70 -10.18 -10.95
CA ARG A 124 -19.24 -8.86 -11.31
C ARG A 124 -19.08 -7.93 -10.10
N ILE A 125 -18.79 -6.65 -10.33
CA ILE A 125 -18.58 -5.68 -9.24
C ILE A 125 -19.77 -5.61 -8.26
N ASP A 126 -21.00 -5.81 -8.74
CA ASP A 126 -22.21 -5.82 -7.90
C ASP A 126 -22.37 -7.09 -7.05
N GLU A 127 -21.53 -8.10 -7.27
CA GLU A 127 -21.49 -9.35 -6.51
C GLU A 127 -20.32 -9.40 -5.52
N VAL A 128 -19.41 -8.42 -5.57
CA VAL A 128 -18.26 -8.36 -4.66
C VAL A 128 -18.65 -7.58 -3.41
N ASP A 129 -18.46 -8.21 -2.25
CA ASP A 129 -18.54 -7.54 -0.96
C ASP A 129 -17.26 -6.74 -0.71
N TYR A 130 -17.19 -5.53 -1.29
CA TYR A 130 -16.07 -4.61 -1.12
C TYR A 130 -16.52 -3.19 -0.82
N GLU A 131 -15.60 -2.47 -0.20
CA GLU A 131 -15.66 -1.03 -0.03
C GLU A 131 -14.46 -0.39 -0.73
N ASN A 132 -14.66 0.78 -1.33
CA ASN A 132 -13.54 1.57 -1.81
C ASN A 132 -12.70 2.02 -0.61
N ALA A 133 -11.36 1.94 -0.74
CA ALA A 133 -10.45 2.59 0.19
C ALA A 133 -10.51 4.12 0.01
N ASP A 134 -11.63 4.71 0.42
CA ASP A 134 -11.97 6.13 0.27
C ASP A 134 -11.92 6.90 1.59
N ASP A 135 -11.62 6.22 2.69
CA ASP A 135 -11.67 6.77 4.02
C ASP A 135 -10.50 6.21 4.85
N TRP A 136 -9.70 7.12 5.44
CA TRP A 136 -8.53 6.72 6.21
C TRP A 136 -8.88 5.99 7.52
N PRO A 137 -9.91 6.39 8.29
CA PRO A 137 -10.43 5.58 9.40
C PRO A 137 -10.79 4.14 9.01
N ALA A 138 -11.51 3.92 7.91
CA ALA A 138 -11.83 2.57 7.42
C ALA A 138 -10.57 1.78 7.04
N VAL A 139 -9.66 2.41 6.29
CA VAL A 139 -8.36 1.80 5.93
C VAL A 139 -7.54 1.48 7.19
N ALA A 140 -7.52 2.37 8.17
CA ALA A 140 -6.81 2.18 9.44
C ALA A 140 -7.43 1.05 10.27
N ALA A 141 -8.76 0.92 10.30
CA ALA A 141 -9.45 -0.16 11.00
C ALA A 141 -9.11 -1.54 10.39
N VAL A 142 -9.15 -1.64 9.05
CA VAL A 142 -8.70 -2.85 8.35
C VAL A 142 -7.23 -3.12 8.61
N GLY A 143 -6.37 -2.09 8.54
CA GLY A 143 -4.94 -2.20 8.79
C GLY A 143 -4.60 -2.74 10.18
N ARG A 144 -5.22 -2.19 11.23
CA ARG A 144 -5.03 -2.66 12.61
C ARG A 144 -5.39 -4.13 12.77
N ARG A 145 -6.52 -4.56 12.21
CA ARG A 145 -6.99 -5.95 12.29
C ARG A 145 -6.17 -6.91 11.44
N TYR A 146 -5.89 -6.54 10.20
CA TYR A 146 -5.27 -7.43 9.22
C TYR A 146 -3.77 -7.62 9.49
N TYR A 147 -3.09 -6.58 9.94
CA TYR A 147 -1.66 -6.63 10.24
C TYR A 147 -1.32 -6.72 11.73
N GLU A 148 -2.33 -6.70 12.61
CA GLU A 148 -2.17 -6.73 14.07
C GLU A 148 -1.20 -5.63 14.56
N ILE A 149 -1.50 -4.41 14.12
CA ILE A 149 -0.68 -3.22 14.37
C ILE A 149 -1.47 -2.15 15.11
N GLU A 150 -0.77 -1.27 15.81
CA GLU A 150 -1.30 0.02 16.25
C GLU A 150 -0.87 1.12 15.28
N LEU A 151 -1.79 2.06 15.03
CA LEU A 151 -1.59 3.15 14.08
C LEU A 151 -1.63 4.51 14.79
N TYR A 152 -0.63 5.34 14.49
CA TYR A 152 -0.43 6.67 15.07
C TYR A 152 -0.23 7.72 13.96
N PRO A 153 -0.71 8.96 14.10
CA PRO A 153 -0.47 10.04 13.15
C PRO A 153 1.02 10.26 12.83
N ASN A 154 1.33 10.42 11.55
CA ASN A 154 2.65 10.82 11.09
C ASN A 154 2.76 12.35 11.03
N PHE A 155 3.05 12.96 12.17
CA PHE A 155 3.35 14.40 12.25
C PHE A 155 4.86 14.71 12.21
N LEU A 156 5.71 13.70 12.05
CA LEU A 156 7.17 13.84 12.15
C LEU A 156 7.87 13.95 10.79
N PHE A 157 7.27 13.37 9.74
CA PHE A 157 7.77 13.44 8.37
C PHE A 157 6.69 14.01 7.46
N PRO A 158 6.56 15.36 7.38
CA PRO A 158 5.46 16.00 6.66
C PRO A 158 5.38 15.58 5.19
N LEU A 159 6.53 15.40 4.53
CA LEU A 159 6.60 14.97 3.14
C LEU A 159 6.06 13.53 2.92
N ALA A 160 6.12 12.67 3.94
CA ALA A 160 5.55 11.33 3.86
C ALA A 160 4.04 11.29 4.13
N PHE A 161 3.50 12.28 4.84
CA PHE A 161 2.09 12.27 5.27
C PHE A 161 1.08 12.01 4.14
N PRO A 162 1.19 12.63 2.94
CA PRO A 162 0.23 12.40 1.85
C PRO A 162 0.10 10.93 1.42
N ALA A 163 1.19 10.15 1.46
CA ALA A 163 1.19 8.74 1.08
C ALA A 163 1.18 7.77 2.26
N ALA A 164 1.63 8.22 3.43
CA ALA A 164 1.75 7.45 4.66
C ALA A 164 1.38 8.34 5.87
N PRO A 165 0.08 8.61 6.09
CA PRO A 165 -0.38 9.49 7.16
C PRO A 165 -0.28 8.87 8.55
N TYR A 166 0.03 7.57 8.63
CA TYR A 166 0.22 6.86 9.88
C TYR A 166 1.62 6.24 9.99
N PHE A 167 2.13 6.18 11.21
CA PHE A 167 3.08 5.16 11.65
C PHE A 167 2.35 3.89 12.03
N ALA A 168 2.97 2.75 11.78
CA ALA A 168 2.54 1.43 12.25
C ALA A 168 3.51 0.91 13.31
N ILE A 169 2.99 0.51 14.46
CA ILE A 169 3.74 -0.20 15.48
C ILE A 169 3.25 -1.65 15.52
N ARG A 170 4.18 -2.59 15.34
CA ARG A 170 3.90 -4.03 15.30
C ARG A 170 3.97 -4.67 16.67
N ALA A 171 3.44 -5.89 16.79
CA ALA A 171 3.61 -6.76 17.97
C ALA A 171 5.08 -6.90 18.41
N SER A 172 6.03 -6.88 17.46
CA SER A 172 7.48 -6.89 17.74
C SER A 172 8.01 -5.62 18.42
N GLY A 173 7.20 -4.58 18.54
CA GLY A 173 7.58 -3.26 19.00
C GLY A 173 8.26 -2.39 17.95
N ARG A 174 8.45 -2.88 16.72
CA ARG A 174 9.06 -2.09 15.63
C ARG A 174 8.08 -1.04 15.09
N ILE A 175 8.60 0.16 14.83
CA ILE A 175 7.88 1.24 14.11
C ILE A 175 8.22 1.25 12.62
N ASP A 176 7.20 1.34 11.77
CA ASP A 176 7.29 1.49 10.31
C ASP A 176 6.36 2.63 9.84
N PHE A 177 6.47 3.04 8.57
CA PHE A 177 5.38 3.78 7.92
C PHE A 177 4.24 2.83 7.57
N PHE A 178 3.00 3.29 7.72
CA PHE A 178 1.83 2.60 7.21
C PHE A 178 1.46 3.17 5.83
N GLN A 179 1.88 2.46 4.79
CA GLN A 179 1.54 2.77 3.39
C GLN A 179 0.56 1.71 2.90
N ALA A 180 -0.72 2.07 2.78
CA ALA A 180 -1.77 1.12 2.37
C ALA A 180 -1.58 0.62 0.93
N GLN A 181 -1.40 1.54 -0.02
CA GLN A 181 -0.93 1.38 -1.42
C GLN A 181 -0.75 2.77 -2.03
N ASP A 182 0.06 2.89 -3.10
CA ASP A 182 0.19 4.13 -3.89
C ASP A 182 -1.16 4.62 -4.45
N LEU A 183 -2.08 3.68 -4.72
CA LEU A 183 -3.42 4.00 -5.23
C LEU A 183 -4.24 4.88 -4.28
N VAL A 184 -4.03 4.81 -2.96
CA VAL A 184 -4.75 5.70 -2.01
C VAL A 184 -4.26 7.14 -2.17
N PHE A 185 -2.94 7.32 -2.25
CA PHE A 185 -2.35 8.63 -2.55
C PHE A 185 -2.82 9.18 -3.91
N LEU A 186 -2.79 8.37 -4.97
CA LEU A 186 -3.19 8.82 -6.31
C LEU A 186 -4.67 9.21 -6.37
N LYS A 187 -5.54 8.49 -5.65
CA LYS A 187 -6.96 8.88 -5.51
C LYS A 187 -7.11 10.21 -4.79
N ASP A 188 -6.33 10.42 -3.74
CA ASP A 188 -6.44 11.65 -2.96
C ASP A 188 -5.87 12.85 -3.72
N LEU A 189 -4.75 12.66 -4.44
CA LEU A 189 -4.19 13.67 -5.34
C LEU A 189 -5.22 14.15 -6.37
N GLY A 190 -5.90 13.21 -7.05
CA GLY A 190 -6.93 13.53 -8.05
C GLY A 190 -8.23 14.12 -7.47
N ASP A 191 -8.35 14.22 -6.15
CA ASP A 191 -9.51 14.79 -5.45
C ASP A 191 -9.07 15.91 -4.48
N GLY A 192 -7.93 16.56 -4.77
CA GLY A 192 -7.44 17.73 -4.03
C GLY A 192 -7.07 17.47 -2.56
N PHE A 193 -6.66 16.23 -2.25
CA PHE A 193 -6.37 15.73 -0.90
C PHE A 193 -7.56 15.76 0.06
N ARG A 194 -8.79 15.58 -0.45
CA ARG A 194 -10.00 15.55 0.37
C ARG A 194 -9.92 14.58 1.56
N ARG A 195 -9.35 13.39 1.38
CA ARG A 195 -9.28 12.34 2.41
C ARG A 195 -8.24 12.67 3.46
N ALA A 196 -7.05 13.12 3.06
CA ALA A 196 -6.05 13.60 4.00
C ALA A 196 -6.56 14.80 4.81
N ARG A 197 -7.31 15.73 4.18
CA ARG A 197 -7.94 16.85 4.89
C ARG A 197 -8.99 16.39 5.90
N ALA A 198 -9.90 15.50 5.49
CA ALA A 198 -10.89 14.92 6.40
C ALA A 198 -10.22 14.20 7.58
N LEU A 199 -9.10 13.50 7.34
CA LEU A 199 -8.32 12.87 8.39
C LEU A 199 -7.72 13.89 9.38
N LEU A 200 -7.25 15.04 8.88
CA LEU A 200 -6.74 16.13 9.73
C LEU A 200 -7.84 16.87 10.51
N ASP A 201 -9.11 16.66 10.16
CA ASP A 201 -10.28 17.17 10.88
C ASP A 201 -10.84 16.14 11.88
N ASP A 202 -10.36 14.89 11.87
CA ASP A 202 -10.82 13.82 12.75
C ASP A 202 -10.22 13.96 14.17
N PRO A 203 -11.03 14.24 15.21
CA PRO A 203 -10.53 14.35 16.58
C PRO A 203 -9.90 13.06 17.11
N ALA A 204 -10.39 11.89 16.68
CA ALA A 204 -9.85 10.61 17.12
C ALA A 204 -8.45 10.35 16.53
N PHE A 205 -8.20 10.84 15.32
CA PHE A 205 -6.87 10.85 14.73
C PHE A 205 -5.93 11.78 15.51
N LEU A 206 -6.35 13.03 15.75
CA LEU A 206 -5.52 14.03 16.45
C LEU A 206 -5.24 13.68 17.91
N ALA A 207 -6.15 13.01 18.59
CA ALA A 207 -6.03 12.66 20.01
C ALA A 207 -5.03 11.51 20.30
N ARG A 208 -4.40 10.92 19.27
CA ARG A 208 -3.51 9.76 19.42
C ARG A 208 -2.06 10.10 19.07
N PRO A 209 -1.35 10.96 19.83
CA PRO A 209 0.05 11.26 19.52
C PRO A 209 0.92 10.00 19.59
N LEU A 210 1.96 9.95 18.75
CA LEU A 210 2.96 8.88 18.81
C LEU A 210 3.59 8.84 20.23
N PRO A 211 3.71 7.66 20.87
CA PRO A 211 4.27 7.58 22.22
C PRO A 211 5.71 8.10 22.26
N GLU A 212 6.06 8.81 23.33
CA GLU A 212 7.34 9.53 23.45
C GLU A 212 8.58 8.66 23.19
N PRO A 213 8.67 7.40 23.68
CA PRO A 213 9.83 6.56 23.38
C PRO A 213 10.05 6.34 21.87
N TYR A 214 8.99 6.27 21.07
CA TYR A 214 9.11 6.13 19.62
C TYR A 214 9.49 7.45 18.94
N ARG A 215 8.95 8.58 19.42
CA ARG A 215 9.36 9.92 18.95
C ARG A 215 10.87 10.11 19.15
N ALA A 216 11.38 9.84 20.35
CA ALA A 216 12.80 9.97 20.68
C ALA A 216 13.70 9.05 19.82
N LEU A 217 13.24 7.83 19.52
CA LEU A 217 13.96 6.92 18.61
C LEU A 217 14.07 7.47 17.20
N LEU A 218 12.96 7.98 16.65
CA LEU A 218 12.92 8.59 15.31
C LEU A 218 13.77 9.86 15.25
N GLU A 219 13.69 10.72 16.27
CA GLU A 219 14.50 11.93 16.35
C GLU A 219 15.99 11.59 16.42
N LYS A 220 16.39 10.63 17.25
CA LYS A 220 17.78 10.18 17.33
C LYS A 220 18.29 9.60 16.00
N ALA A 221 17.47 8.82 15.30
CA ALA A 221 17.86 8.12 14.09
C ALA A 221 17.80 9.00 12.82
N CYS A 222 16.85 9.92 12.76
CA CYS A 222 16.52 10.69 11.55
C CYS A 222 16.64 12.21 11.73
N GLY A 223 16.66 12.72 12.96
CA GLY A 223 16.68 14.17 13.28
C GLY A 223 17.95 14.91 12.86
N GLY A 224 19.05 14.19 12.61
CA GLY A 224 20.25 14.77 12.00
C GLY A 224 20.07 15.15 10.52
N ASN A 225 18.95 14.79 9.89
CA ASN A 225 18.61 15.08 8.49
C ASN A 225 19.72 14.71 7.49
N LEU A 226 20.43 13.61 7.79
CA LEU A 226 21.44 13.05 6.89
C LEU A 226 20.73 12.29 5.76
N HIS A 227 20.38 12.97 4.66
CA HIS A 227 19.58 12.41 3.55
C HIS A 227 20.17 11.12 2.93
N ALA A 228 21.49 10.95 3.01
CA ALA A 228 22.17 9.72 2.62
C ALA A 228 21.77 8.52 3.50
N ALA A 229 21.53 8.74 4.79
CA ALA A 229 21.06 7.73 5.75
C ALA A 229 19.54 7.54 5.68
N PHE A 230 18.77 8.64 5.68
CA PHE A 230 17.30 8.59 5.61
C PHE A 230 16.78 9.73 4.71
N PRO A 231 16.01 9.45 3.65
CA PRO A 231 15.83 10.40 2.56
C PRO A 231 14.78 11.48 2.84
N LEU A 232 14.02 11.36 3.94
CA LEU A 232 13.03 12.34 4.35
C LEU A 232 13.56 13.19 5.49
N GLU A 233 13.18 14.46 5.48
CA GLU A 233 13.46 15.38 6.58
C GLU A 233 12.57 15.05 7.80
N PHE A 234 13.20 14.92 8.96
CA PHE A 234 12.52 14.94 10.24
C PHE A 234 12.19 16.40 10.59
N ALA A 235 10.96 16.81 10.31
CA ALA A 235 10.47 18.16 10.52
C ALA A 235 9.11 18.11 11.22
N PRO A 236 9.07 17.88 12.55
CA PRO A 236 7.83 17.80 13.29
C PRO A 236 6.90 18.99 13.02
N THR A 237 5.64 18.69 12.72
CA THR A 237 4.61 19.71 12.46
C THR A 237 3.30 19.33 13.14
N ASP A 238 2.25 20.13 12.96
CA ASP A 238 0.92 19.86 13.47
C ASP A 238 -0.07 19.73 12.29
N ALA A 239 -1.36 19.51 12.62
CA ALA A 239 -2.40 19.38 11.62
C ALA A 239 -2.54 20.63 10.73
N TYR A 240 -2.31 21.82 11.30
CA TYR A 240 -2.34 23.07 10.55
C TYR A 240 -1.20 23.12 9.52
N GLY A 241 0.03 22.79 9.92
CA GLY A 241 1.18 22.77 9.04
C GLY A 241 1.03 21.81 7.87
N LEU A 242 0.44 20.63 8.10
CA LEU A 242 0.12 19.71 7.00
C LEU A 242 -0.96 20.28 6.07
N ARG A 243 -2.05 20.81 6.63
CA ARG A 243 -3.22 21.29 5.87
C ARG A 243 -2.89 22.50 4.99
N GLU A 244 -2.12 23.44 5.53
CA GLU A 244 -1.90 24.75 4.92
C GLU A 244 -0.57 24.87 4.17
N ARG A 245 0.41 24.01 4.45
CA ARG A 245 1.72 24.07 3.79
C ARG A 245 1.99 22.86 2.91
N VAL A 246 1.79 21.66 3.44
CA VAL A 246 2.15 20.43 2.72
C VAL A 246 1.13 20.06 1.64
N LEU A 247 -0.13 19.84 2.02
CA LEU A 247 -1.15 19.35 1.07
C LEU A 247 -1.36 20.29 -0.14
N PRO A 248 -1.33 21.63 -0.01
CA PRO A 248 -1.46 22.53 -1.16
C PRO A 248 -0.33 22.39 -2.19
N GLU A 249 0.90 22.14 -1.76
CA GLU A 249 2.04 21.93 -2.67
C GLU A 249 1.84 20.69 -3.55
N PHE A 250 1.31 19.61 -2.97
CA PHE A 250 0.98 18.41 -3.74
C PHE A 250 -0.26 18.60 -4.62
N ALA A 251 -1.29 19.29 -4.14
CA ALA A 251 -2.50 19.56 -4.93
C ALA A 251 -2.18 20.37 -6.20
N ALA A 252 -1.19 21.25 -6.13
CA ALA A 252 -0.70 21.98 -7.29
C ALA A 252 -0.11 21.08 -8.39
N LEU A 253 0.36 19.87 -8.07
CA LEU A 253 0.89 18.92 -9.06
C LEU A 253 -0.18 18.43 -10.04
N ASP A 254 -1.42 18.23 -9.58
CA ASP A 254 -2.52 17.77 -10.44
C ASP A 254 -2.93 18.87 -11.45
N SER A 255 -2.91 20.13 -11.00
CA SER A 255 -3.27 21.29 -11.82
C SER A 255 -2.36 21.54 -13.03
N GLN A 256 -1.18 20.92 -13.07
CA GLN A 256 -0.17 21.15 -14.11
C GLN A 256 -0.36 20.26 -15.35
N GLY A 257 -1.16 19.19 -15.28
CA GLY A 257 -1.69 18.42 -16.42
C GLY A 257 -0.67 17.89 -17.45
N ASN A 258 0.63 17.93 -17.16
CA ASN A 258 1.69 17.68 -18.13
C ASN A 258 2.60 16.52 -17.71
N ALA A 259 3.42 16.04 -18.64
CA ALA A 259 4.34 14.91 -18.41
C ALA A 259 5.34 15.14 -17.25
N ALA A 260 5.65 16.40 -16.91
CA ALA A 260 6.52 16.73 -15.80
C ALA A 260 5.85 16.43 -14.45
N ALA A 261 4.55 16.73 -14.29
CA ALA A 261 3.79 16.40 -13.09
C ALA A 261 3.76 14.89 -12.83
N ALA A 262 3.52 14.08 -13.86
CA ALA A 262 3.56 12.62 -13.75
C ALA A 262 4.95 12.11 -13.29
N THR A 263 6.03 12.70 -13.82
CA THR A 263 7.40 12.37 -13.42
C THR A 263 7.67 12.73 -11.96
N ILE A 264 7.20 13.89 -11.50
CA ILE A 264 7.32 14.32 -10.10
C ILE A 264 6.58 13.34 -9.17
N VAL A 265 5.34 12.98 -9.50
CA VAL A 265 4.54 12.01 -8.73
C VAL A 265 5.24 10.65 -8.66
N GLN A 266 5.78 10.15 -9.77
CA GLN A 266 6.53 8.89 -9.77
C GLN A 266 7.80 8.96 -8.92
N ASN A 267 8.55 10.06 -8.99
CA ASN A 267 9.74 10.27 -8.15
C ASN A 267 9.38 10.36 -6.66
N TYR A 268 8.26 11.01 -6.34
CA TYR A 268 7.72 11.06 -4.98
C TYR A 268 7.38 9.67 -4.44
N LEU A 269 6.61 8.86 -5.19
CA LEU A 269 6.27 7.51 -4.76
C LEU A 269 7.53 6.63 -4.58
N ARG A 270 8.54 6.80 -5.42
CA ARG A 270 9.84 6.13 -5.26
C ARG A 270 10.56 6.56 -3.99
N LEU A 271 10.59 7.87 -3.71
CA LEU A 271 11.14 8.43 -2.48
C LEU A 271 10.45 7.85 -1.23
N ILE A 272 9.13 7.77 -1.22
CA ILE A 272 8.37 7.18 -0.11
C ILE A 272 8.69 5.69 0.04
N ALA A 273 8.73 4.93 -1.06
CA ALA A 273 9.09 3.52 -1.02
C ALA A 273 10.53 3.30 -0.49
N ASP A 274 11.48 4.15 -0.88
CA ASP A 274 12.85 4.14 -0.36
C ASP A 274 12.88 4.46 1.13
N ALA A 275 12.16 5.50 1.57
CA ALA A 275 12.06 5.87 2.98
C ALA A 275 11.47 4.74 3.83
N THR A 276 10.38 4.12 3.38
CA THR A 276 9.75 2.96 4.04
C THR A 276 10.74 1.81 4.20
N ARG A 277 11.49 1.46 3.14
CA ARG A 277 12.52 0.42 3.22
C ARG A 277 13.64 0.78 4.18
N ARG A 278 14.11 2.03 4.17
CA ARG A 278 15.19 2.47 5.08
C ARG A 278 14.72 2.47 6.53
N LEU A 279 13.51 2.96 6.82
CA LEU A 279 12.96 2.95 8.18
C LEU A 279 12.85 1.52 8.71
N ALA A 280 12.33 0.59 7.90
CA ALA A 280 12.23 -0.81 8.26
C ALA A 280 13.60 -1.45 8.58
N ARG A 281 14.67 -1.06 7.87
CA ARG A 281 16.04 -1.54 8.12
C ARG A 281 16.68 -0.99 9.39
N LEU A 282 16.21 0.15 9.90
CA LEU A 282 16.69 0.69 11.17
C LEU A 282 16.20 -0.13 12.38
N ASP A 283 15.18 -0.98 12.20
CA ASP A 283 14.59 -1.85 13.24
C ASP A 283 14.33 -1.11 14.56
N LEU A 284 13.81 0.12 14.47
CA LEU A 284 13.62 0.99 15.62
C LEU A 284 12.52 0.43 16.54
N ARG A 285 12.91 0.11 17.78
CA ARG A 285 12.01 -0.33 18.85
C ARG A 285 12.58 0.09 20.21
N PRO A 286 11.72 0.46 21.18
CA PRO A 286 12.14 0.69 22.55
C PRO A 286 12.76 -0.56 23.19
N ASP A 287 13.44 -0.37 24.32
CA ASP A 287 13.94 -1.47 25.13
C ASP A 287 12.80 -2.35 25.68
N PRO A 288 13.08 -3.60 26.08
CA PRO A 288 12.04 -4.54 26.55
C PRO A 288 11.19 -4.04 27.72
N ALA A 289 11.76 -3.28 28.67
CA ALA A 289 11.02 -2.78 29.81
C ALA A 289 10.04 -1.68 29.39
N THR A 290 10.50 -0.78 28.50
CA THR A 290 9.62 0.23 27.89
C THR A 290 8.51 -0.41 27.05
N LEU A 291 8.81 -1.45 26.26
CA LEU A 291 7.79 -2.18 25.50
C LEU A 291 6.74 -2.84 26.40
N ALA A 292 7.15 -3.43 27.53
CA ALA A 292 6.23 -4.04 28.48
C ALA A 292 5.26 -3.01 29.07
N ARG A 293 5.75 -1.82 29.44
CA ARG A 293 4.91 -0.71 29.90
C ARG A 293 3.94 -0.26 28.81
N LEU A 294 4.42 -0.02 27.60
CA LEU A 294 3.58 0.41 26.47
C LEU A 294 2.48 -0.61 26.13
N ARG A 295 2.73 -1.92 26.29
CA ARG A 295 1.69 -2.95 26.15
C ARG A 295 0.66 -2.89 27.27
N ALA A 296 1.09 -2.71 28.52
CA ALA A 296 0.19 -2.57 29.65
C ALA A 296 -0.74 -1.36 29.50
N ASP A 297 -0.23 -0.28 28.89
CA ASP A 297 -1.00 0.94 28.59
C ASP A 297 -1.88 0.82 27.32
N GLY A 298 -1.83 -0.31 26.61
CA GLY A 298 -2.56 -0.51 25.34
C GLY A 298 -2.02 0.33 24.18
N ALA A 299 -0.81 0.88 24.28
CA ALA A 299 -0.21 1.72 23.27
C ALA A 299 0.40 0.91 22.10
N ILE A 300 0.71 -0.37 22.30
CA ILE A 300 1.21 -1.24 21.24
C ILE A 300 0.49 -2.61 21.29
N PRO A 301 0.46 -3.35 20.18
CA PRO A 301 -0.20 -4.65 20.15
C PRO A 301 0.41 -5.66 21.14
N PRO A 302 -0.38 -6.64 21.61
CA PRO A 302 0.17 -7.79 22.31
C PRO A 302 1.17 -8.55 21.43
N PRO A 303 2.12 -9.30 22.03
CA PRO A 303 3.14 -10.05 21.31
C PRO A 303 2.57 -11.19 20.45
#